data_AF-A0A933ZSR4-F1
#
_entry.id   AF-A0A933ZSR4-F1
#
_cell.length_a   1.000
_cell.length_b   1.000
_cell.length_c   1.000
_cell.angle_alpha   90.00
_cell.angle_beta   90.00
_cell.angle_gamma   90.00
#
_symmetry.space_group_name_H-M   'P 1'
#
loop_
_entity.id
_entity.type
_entity.pdbx_description
1 polymer ?
#
loop_
_entity_poly.entity_id
_entity_poly.type
_entity_poly.pdbx_seq_one_letter_code
_entity_poly.pdbx_strand_id
1 'polypeptide(L)'
;MNNPFPAKTLEDLQWSEILSALAQRAKTDLGKQRCRTRPFLASAAEVREELARVEELRALAVEERLALPLWGVRDVQPLLDRASKGGTLEPAE
;
A
#
# COMPACT_ATOMS: atom_id res chain seq x y z
N MET A 1 6.37 3.83 -13.48
CA MET A 1 5.81 5.02 -12.79
C MET A 1 6.75 6.18 -13.07
N ASN A 2 6.25 7.28 -13.64
CA ASN A 2 7.07 8.42 -14.03
C ASN A 2 7.38 9.25 -12.77
N ASN A 3 8.62 9.23 -12.30
CA ASN A 3 9.01 9.99 -11.11
C ASN A 3 9.33 11.44 -11.54
N PRO A 4 8.61 12.45 -11.03
CA PRO A 4 8.84 13.84 -11.46
C PRO A 4 10.15 14.43 -10.93
N PHE A 5 10.84 13.74 -10.02
CA PHE A 5 12.07 14.24 -9.39
C PHE A 5 13.33 13.55 -9.93
N PRO A 6 14.48 14.26 -9.98
CA PRO A 6 15.77 13.65 -10.32
C PRO A 6 16.15 12.52 -9.36
N ALA A 7 16.81 11.48 -9.87
CA ALA A 7 17.25 10.33 -9.09
C ALA A 7 18.10 10.73 -7.87
N LYS A 8 19.06 11.63 -8.06
CA LYS A 8 19.93 12.14 -6.99
C LYS A 8 19.15 12.79 -5.83
N THR A 9 18.08 13.54 -6.13
CA THR A 9 17.25 14.16 -5.09
C THR A 9 16.56 13.10 -4.22
N LEU A 10 16.12 12.00 -4.82
CA LEU A 10 15.48 10.91 -4.11
C LEU A 10 16.47 10.11 -3.26
N GLU A 11 17.71 9.95 -3.75
CA GLU A 11 18.81 9.35 -3.00
C GLU A 11 19.20 10.20 -1.79
N ASP A 12 19.42 11.51 -1.99
CA ASP A 12 19.78 12.45 -0.93
C ASP A 12 18.69 12.52 0.16
N LEU A 13 17.42 12.44 -0.23
CA LEU A 13 16.26 12.38 0.68
C LEU A 13 15.98 10.98 1.23
N GLN A 14 16.76 9.97 0.83
CA GLN A 14 16.60 8.57 1.22
C GLN A 14 15.17 8.05 1.00
N TRP A 15 14.55 8.43 -0.11
CA TRP A 15 13.14 8.17 -0.38
C TRP A 15 12.80 6.67 -0.34
N SER A 16 13.68 5.80 -0.86
CA SER A 16 13.51 4.35 -0.79
C SER A 16 13.45 3.82 0.65
N GLU A 17 14.22 4.39 1.56
CA GLU A 17 14.23 4.00 2.98
C GLU A 17 12.94 4.41 3.67
N ILE A 18 12.40 5.59 3.33
CA ILE A 18 11.09 6.04 3.80
C ILE A 18 10.00 5.04 3.35
N LEU A 19 9.99 4.65 2.07
CA LEU A 19 9.02 3.68 1.55
C LEU A 19 9.20 2.29 2.17
N SER A 20 10.45 1.87 2.43
CA SER A 20 10.77 0.62 3.12
C SER A 20 10.23 0.63 4.55
N ALA A 21 10.47 1.71 5.29
CA ALA A 21 9.98 1.91 6.65
C ALA A 21 8.43 1.93 6.72
N LEU A 22 7.76 2.52 5.73
CA LEU A 22 6.30 2.46 5.60
C LEU A 22 5.82 1.02 5.36
N ALA A 23 6.47 0.30 4.45
CA ALA A 23 6.12 -1.08 4.14
C ALA A 23 6.25 -1.99 5.38
N GLN A 24 7.27 -1.81 6.22
CA GLN A 24 7.43 -2.57 7.47
C GLN A 24 6.26 -2.39 8.45
N ARG A 25 5.49 -1.30 8.35
CA ARG A 25 4.31 -1.03 9.20
C ARG A 25 3.02 -1.61 8.62
N ALA A 26 2.99 -1.94 7.33
CA ALA A 26 1.84 -2.55 6.68
C ALA A 26 1.63 -4.00 7.15
N LYS A 27 0.36 -4.37 7.38
CA LYS A 27 -0.02 -5.68 7.93
C LYS A 27 -0.23 -6.77 6.87
N THR A 28 -0.36 -6.41 5.60
CA THR A 28 -0.62 -7.32 4.48
C THR A 28 0.45 -7.18 3.41
N ASP A 29 0.71 -8.24 2.64
CA ASP A 29 1.73 -8.19 1.58
C ASP A 29 1.36 -7.22 0.45
N LEU A 30 0.07 -7.15 0.10
CA LEU A 30 -0.45 -6.11 -0.80
C LEU A 30 -0.21 -4.70 -0.24
N GLY A 31 -0.42 -4.51 1.07
CA GLY A 31 -0.13 -3.23 1.73
C GLY A 31 1.35 -2.87 1.66
N LYS A 32 2.25 -3.84 1.92
CA LYS A 32 3.70 -3.64 1.81
C LYS A 32 4.09 -3.24 0.38
N GLN A 33 3.54 -3.91 -0.63
CA GLN A 33 3.80 -3.58 -2.02
C GLN A 33 3.32 -2.16 -2.36
N ARG A 34 2.09 -1.80 -1.96
CA ARG A 34 1.54 -0.45 -2.16
C ARG A 34 2.39 0.63 -1.51
N CYS A 35 2.96 0.38 -0.32
CA CYS A 35 3.91 1.31 0.31
C CYS A 35 5.18 1.48 -0.52
N ARG A 36 5.79 0.37 -1.00
CA ARG A 36 7.03 0.40 -1.79
C ARG A 36 6.88 1.06 -3.15
N THR A 37 5.70 0.96 -3.76
CA THR A 37 5.43 1.51 -5.09
C THR A 37 4.58 2.76 -5.04
N ARG A 38 4.53 3.47 -3.90
CA ARG A 38 3.64 4.62 -3.75
C ARG A 38 4.12 5.77 -4.67
N PRO A 39 3.27 6.24 -5.61
CA PRO A 39 3.65 7.32 -6.50
C PRO A 39 3.55 8.68 -5.79
N PHE A 40 4.24 9.68 -6.34
CA PHE A 40 3.90 11.07 -6.06
C PHE A 40 2.58 11.41 -6.74
N LEU A 41 1.72 12.13 -6.02
CA LEU A 41 0.42 12.57 -6.53
C LEU A 41 0.58 13.81 -7.40
N ALA A 42 -0.26 13.95 -8.42
CA ALA A 42 -0.13 14.97 -9.45
C ALA A 42 -0.80 16.30 -9.07
N SER A 43 -1.69 16.29 -8.07
CA SER A 43 -2.42 17.50 -7.66
C SER A 43 -2.63 17.60 -6.16
N ALA A 44 -2.83 18.84 -5.69
CA ALA A 44 -3.20 19.10 -4.29
C ALA A 44 -4.58 18.50 -3.93
N ALA A 45 -5.47 18.32 -4.91
CA ALA A 45 -6.76 17.68 -4.70
C ALA A 45 -6.59 16.19 -4.37
N GLU A 46 -5.78 15.47 -5.16
CA GLU A 46 -5.44 14.06 -4.90
C GLU A 46 -4.75 13.89 -3.54
N VAL A 47 -3.84 14.81 -3.19
CA VAL A 47 -3.16 14.78 -1.87
C VAL A 47 -4.18 14.90 -0.74
N ARG A 48 -5.13 15.84 -0.83
CA ARG A 48 -6.16 16.02 0.20
C ARG A 48 -7.05 14.79 0.32
N GLU A 49 -7.41 14.17 -0.80
CA GLU A 49 -8.24 12.97 -0.82
C GLU A 49 -7.52 11.77 -0.16
N GLU A 50 -6.26 11.55 -0.49
CA GLU A 50 -5.44 10.51 0.15
C GLU A 50 -5.22 10.77 1.64
N LEU A 51 -4.99 12.01 2.04
CA LEU A 51 -4.89 12.37 3.46
C LEU A 51 -6.21 12.17 4.21
N ALA A 52 -7.35 12.49 3.59
CA ALA A 52 -8.66 12.25 4.18
C ALA A 52 -8.91 10.75 4.42
N ARG A 53 -8.51 9.87 3.49
CA ARG A 53 -8.56 8.40 3.70
C ARG A 53 -7.73 7.95 4.90
N VAL A 54 -6.53 8.52 5.07
CA VAL A 54 -5.66 8.19 6.21
C VAL A 54 -6.25 8.71 7.52
N GLU A 55 -6.83 9.91 7.51
CA GLU A 55 -7.42 10.55 8.68
C GLU A 55 -8.66 9.79 9.16
N GLU A 56 -9.52 9.35 8.25
CA GLU A 56 -10.66 8.48 8.55
C GLU A 56 -10.18 7.19 9.26
N LEU A 57 -9.19 6.52 8.68
CA LEU A 57 -8.64 5.29 9.27
C LEU A 57 -8.02 5.54 10.65
N ARG A 58 -7.34 6.67 10.82
CA ARG A 58 -6.74 7.07 12.10
C ARG A 58 -7.83 7.31 13.14
N ALA A 59 -8.91 8.02 12.81
CA ALA A 59 -10.03 8.26 13.70
C ALA A 59 -10.64 6.92 14.17
N LEU A 60 -10.95 6.02 13.24
CA LEU A 60 -11.51 4.70 13.56
C LEU A 60 -10.56 3.84 14.42
N ALA A 61 -9.27 3.78 14.05
CA ALA A 61 -8.32 2.89 14.72
C ALA A 61 -7.86 3.42 16.08
N VAL A 62 -7.68 4.74 16.23
CA VAL A 62 -7.09 5.36 17.43
C VAL A 62 -8.16 5.90 18.37
N GLU A 63 -9.09 6.70 17.85
CA GLU A 63 -10.07 7.42 18.67
C GLU A 63 -11.20 6.48 19.09
N GLU A 64 -11.72 5.68 18.15
CA GLU A 64 -12.77 4.69 18.43
C GLU A 64 -12.22 3.34 18.92
N ARG A 65 -10.90 3.18 18.95
CA ARG A 65 -10.18 1.95 19.35
C ARG A 65 -10.66 0.70 18.58
N LEU A 66 -11.09 0.89 17.34
CA LEU A 66 -11.61 -0.19 16.54
C LEU A 66 -10.46 -1.06 16.03
N ALA A 67 -10.49 -2.35 16.38
CA ALA A 67 -9.55 -3.31 15.82
C ALA A 67 -9.92 -3.58 14.36
N LEU A 68 -9.08 -3.12 13.42
CA LEU A 68 -9.32 -3.37 12.01
C LEU A 68 -9.23 -4.89 11.72
N PRO A 69 -10.19 -5.48 10.98
CA PRO A 69 -10.23 -6.92 10.70
C PRO A 69 -9.25 -7.29 9.56
N LEU A 70 -7.99 -6.89 9.69
CA LEU A 70 -6.94 -7.15 8.70
C LEU A 70 -6.22 -8.49 8.94
N TRP A 71 -6.60 -9.21 9.99
CA TRP A 71 -6.07 -10.53 10.32
C TRP A 71 -6.50 -11.57 9.28
N GLY A 72 -5.56 -12.39 8.81
CA GLY A 72 -5.86 -13.47 7.87
C GLY A 72 -5.97 -13.05 6.40
N VAL A 73 -5.75 -11.78 6.05
CA VAL A 73 -5.65 -11.35 4.65
C VAL A 73 -4.38 -11.95 4.04
N ARG A 74 -4.56 -12.93 3.14
CA ARG A 74 -3.48 -13.57 2.39
C ARG A 74 -3.16 -12.79 1.12
N ASP A 75 -1.98 -13.00 0.58
CA ASP A 75 -1.64 -12.53 -0.76
C ASP A 75 -2.47 -13.28 -1.81
N VAL A 76 -3.35 -12.55 -2.49
CA VAL A 76 -4.21 -13.09 -3.56
C VAL A 76 -3.56 -13.00 -4.93
N GLN A 77 -2.42 -12.31 -5.06
CA GLN A 77 -1.76 -12.13 -6.35
C GLN A 77 -1.41 -13.47 -7.04
N PRO A 78 -0.90 -14.50 -6.34
CA PRO A 78 -0.66 -15.80 -6.96
C PRO A 78 -1.94 -16.48 -7.48
N LEU A 79 -3.07 -16.25 -6.80
CA LEU A 79 -4.38 -16.77 -7.20
C LEU A 79 -4.87 -16.08 -8.48
N LEU A 80 -4.71 -14.75 -8.55
CA LEU A 80 -5.06 -13.94 -9.73
C LEU A 80 -4.17 -14.28 -10.93
N ASP A 81 -2.86 -14.45 -10.72
CA ASP A 81 -1.91 -14.81 -11.77
C ASP A 81 -2.21 -16.18 -12.37
N ARG A 82 -2.72 -17.12 -11.57
CA ARG A 82 -3.18 -18.44 -12.05
C ARG A 82 -4.50 -18.36 -12.79
N ALA A 83 -5.48 -17.63 -12.24
CA ALA A 83 -6.77 -17.42 -12.88
C ALA A 83 -6.61 -16.76 -14.26
N SER A 84 -5.72 -15.76 -14.39
CA SER A 84 -5.44 -15.10 -15.66
C SER A 84 -4.80 -16.03 -16.72
N LYS A 85 -4.17 -17.13 -16.28
CA LYS A 85 -3.62 -18.18 -17.15
C LYS A 85 -4.62 -19.31 -17.43
N GLY A 86 -5.89 -19.15 -17.03
CA GLY A 86 -6.94 -20.15 -17.21
C GLY A 86 -6.91 -21.30 -16.20
N GLY A 87 -6.13 -21.19 -15.12
CA GLY A 87 -6.12 -22.18 -14.05
C GLY A 87 -7.30 -22.03 -13.10
N THR A 88 -7.81 -23.14 -12.59
CA THR A 88 -8.86 -23.19 -11.57
C THR A 88 -8.27 -23.03 -10.16
N LEU A 89 -9.06 -22.46 -9.24
CA LEU A 89 -8.74 -22.43 -7.82
C LEU A 89 -9.18 -23.76 -7.18
N GLU A 90 -8.29 -24.40 -6.42
CA GLU A 90 -8.63 -25.63 -5.72
C GLU A 90 -9.36 -25.31 -4.40
N PRO A 91 -10.27 -26.18 -3.91
CA PRO A 91 -11.15 -25.88 -2.78
C PRO A 91 -10.47 -25.56 -1.43
N ALA A 92 -9.17 -25.80 -1.31
CA ALA A 92 -8.41 -25.66 -0.06
C ALA A 92 -7.57 -24.36 0.02
N GLU A 93 -7.66 -23.50 -0.99
CA GLU A 93 -6.83 -22.27 -1.12
C GLU A 93 -7.53 -21.00 -0.63
#